data_AF-A0A150GQ78-F1
#
_entry.id   AF-A0A150GQ78-F1
#
_cell.length_a   1.000
_cell.length_b   1.000
_cell.length_c   1.000
_cell.angle_alpha   90.00
_cell.angle_beta   90.00
_cell.angle_gamma   90.00
#
_symmetry.space_group_name_H-M   'P 1'
#
loop_
_entity.id
_entity.type
_entity.pdbx_description
1 polymer ?
#
loop_
_entity_poly.entity_id
_entity_poly.type
_entity_poly.pdbx_seq_one_letter_code
_entity_poly.pdbx_strand_id
1 'polypeptide(L)'
;MPRVCQASLPASNPRHLQVALADGSSRVYFNNGDIKWTVPPETAPGMVDHSSDRGGPLGIGVVHYFYAEVGTWHSTYGGEGGVEVFYFPDGQTEAHHPGWGKEIMYPDGLMRVVTTDGEEVEVTQEMLSWAIQQPKPRVDGLDDDAL
;
A
#
# COMPACT_ATOMS: atom_id res chain seq x y z
N MET A 1 9.83 -37.99 -10.45
CA MET A 1 10.65 -37.04 -9.67
C MET A 1 10.38 -35.66 -10.24
N PRO A 2 9.79 -34.71 -9.50
CA PRO A 2 9.50 -33.41 -10.08
C PRO A 2 10.80 -32.58 -10.14
N ARG A 3 11.03 -32.00 -11.32
CA ARG A 3 12.16 -31.12 -11.63
C ARG A 3 12.01 -29.82 -10.83
N VAL A 4 13.04 -29.45 -10.08
CA VAL A 4 13.20 -28.10 -9.55
C VAL A 4 13.50 -27.19 -10.74
N CYS A 5 12.58 -26.29 -11.07
CA CYS A 5 12.83 -25.21 -12.01
C CYS A 5 13.88 -24.27 -11.39
N GLN A 6 15.10 -24.28 -11.91
CA GLN A 6 16.05 -23.21 -11.65
C GLN A 6 15.50 -21.93 -12.28
N ALA A 7 15.03 -21.00 -11.46
CA ALA A 7 14.82 -19.62 -11.88
C ALA A 7 16.20 -19.01 -12.16
N SER A 8 16.51 -18.80 -13.44
CA SER A 8 17.71 -18.08 -13.85
C SER A 8 17.56 -16.63 -13.42
N LEU A 9 18.36 -16.19 -12.44
CA LEU A 9 18.42 -14.80 -11.99
C LEU A 9 18.83 -13.90 -13.16
N PRO A 10 18.05 -12.89 -13.58
CA PRO A 10 18.54 -11.90 -14.51
C PRO A 10 19.63 -11.06 -13.83
N ALA A 11 20.66 -10.68 -14.61
CA ALA A 11 21.79 -9.90 -14.15
C ALA A 11 21.34 -8.62 -13.41
N SER A 12 21.45 -8.62 -12.08
CA SER A 12 21.04 -7.51 -11.24
C SER A 12 21.98 -6.32 -11.44
N ASN A 13 21.42 -5.20 -11.88
CA ASN A 13 22.07 -3.89 -11.84
C ASN A 13 22.60 -3.63 -10.41
N PRO A 14 23.89 -3.31 -10.19
CA PRO A 14 24.52 -3.28 -8.85
C PRO A 14 24.03 -2.15 -7.92
N ARG A 15 22.92 -1.47 -8.22
CA ARG A 15 22.40 -0.33 -7.44
C ARG A 15 21.19 -0.66 -6.58
N HIS A 16 20.54 -1.81 -6.79
CA HIS A 16 19.38 -2.26 -6.02
C HIS A 16 19.18 -3.78 -6.18
N LEU A 17 18.77 -4.47 -5.11
CA LEU A 17 18.44 -5.90 -5.16
C LEU A 17 16.97 -6.05 -5.58
N GLN A 18 16.68 -6.82 -6.62
CA GLN A 18 15.31 -7.13 -7.05
C GLN A 18 14.99 -8.61 -6.82
N VAL A 19 13.83 -8.88 -6.22
CA VAL A 19 13.34 -10.22 -5.90
C VAL A 19 11.92 -10.38 -6.43
N ALA A 20 11.69 -11.40 -7.25
CA ALA A 20 10.33 -11.82 -7.63
C ALA A 20 9.81 -12.84 -6.61
N LEU A 21 8.56 -12.70 -6.19
CA LEU A 21 7.91 -13.54 -5.19
C LEU A 21 7.02 -14.60 -5.87
N ALA A 22 6.72 -15.68 -5.15
CA ALA A 22 5.92 -16.79 -5.66
C ALA A 22 4.46 -16.39 -5.96
N ASP A 23 3.99 -15.33 -5.31
CA ASP A 23 2.67 -14.74 -5.52
C ASP A 23 2.61 -13.84 -6.76
N GLY A 24 3.69 -13.71 -7.55
CA GLY A 24 3.73 -12.86 -8.74
C GLY A 24 4.08 -11.39 -8.48
N SER A 25 4.14 -10.97 -7.22
CA SER A 25 4.62 -9.64 -6.84
C SER A 25 6.15 -9.54 -6.91
N SER A 26 6.69 -8.31 -6.91
CA SER A 26 8.14 -8.09 -6.93
C SER A 26 8.56 -7.01 -5.96
N ARG A 27 9.73 -7.20 -5.34
CA ARG A 27 10.34 -6.26 -4.39
C ARG A 27 11.68 -5.76 -4.93
N VAL A 28 11.95 -4.48 -4.74
CA VAL A 28 13.23 -3.83 -5.01
C VAL A 28 13.71 -3.19 -3.71
N TYR A 29 14.90 -3.58 -3.26
CA TYR A 29 15.57 -3.03 -2.08
C TYR A 29 16.66 -2.07 -2.53
N PHE A 30 16.59 -0.83 -2.03
CA PHE A 30 17.55 0.22 -2.33
C PHE A 30 18.62 0.30 -1.24
N ASN A 31 19.78 0.85 -1.59
CA ASN A 31 20.92 0.92 -0.68
C ASN A 31 20.71 1.87 0.51
N ASN A 32 19.73 2.77 0.44
CA ASN A 32 19.32 3.65 1.53
C ASN A 32 18.31 3.00 2.49
N GLY A 33 17.96 1.73 2.28
CA GLY A 33 16.98 1.00 3.09
C GLY A 33 15.55 1.08 2.54
N ASP A 34 15.28 1.94 1.56
CA ASP A 34 13.95 2.03 0.95
C ASP A 34 13.57 0.73 0.23
N ILE A 35 12.27 0.51 0.13
CA ILE A 35 11.71 -0.67 -0.53
C ILE A 35 10.63 -0.23 -1.49
N LYS A 36 10.65 -0.79 -2.70
CA LYS A 36 9.51 -0.74 -3.62
C LYS A 36 8.95 -2.15 -3.76
N TRP A 37 7.67 -2.31 -3.49
CA TRP A 37 6.93 -3.56 -3.68
C TRP A 37 5.81 -3.33 -4.70
N THR A 38 5.88 -4.03 -5.83
CA THR A 38 4.87 -3.97 -6.89
C THR A 38 4.06 -5.25 -6.88
N VAL A 39 2.75 -5.10 -6.66
CA VAL A 39 1.77 -6.19 -6.70
C VAL A 39 0.89 -5.99 -7.95
N PRO A 40 1.02 -6.86 -8.96
CA PRO A 40 0.24 -6.71 -10.18
C PRO A 40 -1.24 -7.10 -9.93
N PRO A 41 -2.17 -6.54 -10.72
CA PRO A 41 -3.62 -6.63 -10.48
C PRO A 41 -4.16 -8.06 -10.36
N GLU A 42 -3.56 -9.01 -11.08
CA GLU A 42 -3.92 -10.43 -11.05
C GLU A 42 -3.64 -11.12 -9.71
N THR A 43 -2.77 -10.52 -8.90
CA THR A 43 -2.24 -11.08 -7.65
C THR A 43 -2.44 -10.15 -6.47
N ALA A 44 -2.99 -8.96 -6.72
CA ALA A 44 -3.50 -8.11 -5.67
C ALA A 44 -4.46 -8.97 -4.84
N PRO A 45 -4.23 -9.11 -3.52
CA PRO A 45 -5.09 -9.93 -2.69
C PRO A 45 -6.52 -9.49 -2.94
N GLY A 46 -7.42 -10.44 -3.14
CA GLY A 46 -8.83 -10.17 -3.36
C GLY A 46 -9.33 -9.27 -2.24
N MET A 47 -9.34 -7.96 -2.48
CA MET A 47 -9.86 -6.96 -1.59
C MET A 47 -11.33 -7.28 -1.45
N VAL A 48 -11.65 -7.89 -0.31
CA VAL A 48 -12.89 -8.59 0.01
C VAL A 48 -14.12 -8.09 -0.75
N ASP A 49 -14.63 -8.95 -1.62
CA ASP A 49 -16.01 -8.89 -2.10
C ASP A 49 -16.92 -9.34 -0.94
N HIS A 50 -17.36 -8.37 -0.15
CA HIS A 50 -18.57 -8.51 0.66
C HIS A 50 -19.66 -7.71 -0.03
N SER A 51 -20.33 -8.41 -0.95
CA SER A 51 -21.49 -8.00 -1.73
C SER A 51 -22.26 -6.77 -1.20
N SER A 52 -22.46 -5.80 -2.10
CA SER A 52 -23.31 -4.61 -2.04
C SER A 52 -22.69 -3.28 -1.52
N ASP A 53 -22.52 -2.37 -2.48
CA ASP A 53 -22.42 -0.89 -2.41
C ASP A 53 -21.09 -0.19 -2.08
N ARG A 54 -20.08 -0.86 -1.50
CA ARG A 54 -18.78 -0.18 -1.16
C ARG A 54 -17.52 -1.03 -1.41
N GLY A 55 -17.52 -1.87 -2.45
CA GLY A 55 -16.36 -2.68 -2.86
C GLY A 55 -15.31 -1.88 -3.64
N GLY A 56 -14.03 -2.00 -3.29
CA GLY A 56 -12.93 -1.47 -4.07
C GLY A 56 -12.84 -2.11 -5.46
N PRO A 57 -12.19 -1.47 -6.46
CA PRO A 57 -12.16 -2.00 -7.81
C PRO A 57 -11.35 -3.31 -7.86
N LEU A 58 -12.00 -4.37 -8.33
CA LEU A 58 -11.35 -5.66 -8.60
C LEU A 58 -10.29 -5.48 -9.69
N GLY A 59 -9.10 -6.06 -9.48
CA GLY A 59 -8.06 -6.09 -10.51
C GLY A 59 -7.31 -4.78 -10.70
N ILE A 60 -7.10 -4.00 -9.65
CA ILE A 60 -6.15 -2.87 -9.65
C ILE A 60 -4.77 -3.31 -9.20
N GLY A 61 -3.73 -2.84 -9.88
CA GLY A 61 -2.36 -3.01 -9.42
C GLY A 61 -2.07 -2.06 -8.26
N VAL A 62 -1.24 -2.49 -7.31
CA VAL A 62 -0.78 -1.63 -6.22
C VAL A 62 0.73 -1.56 -6.19
N VAL A 63 1.25 -0.38 -5.89
CA VAL A 63 2.67 -0.18 -5.62
C VAL A 63 2.82 0.36 -4.21
N HIS A 64 3.50 -0.38 -3.36
CA HIS A 64 3.90 0.07 -2.03
C HIS A 64 5.35 0.54 -2.06
N TYR A 65 5.61 1.71 -1.49
CA TYR A 65 6.94 2.24 -1.22
C TYR A 65 7.11 2.37 0.29
N PHE A 66 8.21 1.85 0.81
CA PHE A 66 8.64 2.11 2.18
C PHE A 66 9.80 3.09 2.16
N TYR A 67 9.65 4.19 2.88
CA TYR A 67 10.69 5.19 3.09
C TYR A 67 11.38 4.92 4.43
N ALA A 68 12.59 4.36 4.39
CA ALA A 68 13.28 3.89 5.58
C ALA A 68 13.69 5.03 6.52
N GLU A 69 14.01 6.21 5.97
CA GLU A 69 14.42 7.38 6.75
C GLU A 69 13.33 7.85 7.73
N VAL A 70 12.06 7.71 7.36
CA VAL A 70 10.91 8.22 8.12
C VAL A 70 9.96 7.12 8.60
N GLY A 71 10.23 5.85 8.26
CA GLY A 71 9.40 4.72 8.66
C GLY A 71 7.98 4.73 8.05
N THR A 72 7.80 5.37 6.89
CA THR A 72 6.48 5.57 6.28
C THR A 72 6.26 4.62 5.11
N TRP A 73 5.09 3.99 5.09
CA TRP A 73 4.60 3.33 3.88
C TRP A 73 3.75 4.27 3.04
N HIS A 74 3.94 4.22 1.73
CA HIS A 74 3.15 4.93 0.74
C HIS A 74 2.66 3.93 -0.31
N SER A 75 1.34 3.78 -0.42
CA SER A 75 0.70 2.85 -1.34
C SER A 75 -0.06 3.61 -2.41
N THR A 76 0.22 3.33 -3.67
CA THR A 76 -0.49 3.91 -4.81
C THR A 76 -1.35 2.82 -5.45
N TYR A 77 -2.67 3.03 -5.47
CA TYR A 77 -3.63 2.10 -6.07
C TYR A 77 -3.98 2.53 -7.50
N GLY A 78 -3.56 1.74 -8.48
CA GLY A 78 -3.74 2.02 -9.91
C GLY A 78 -5.13 1.64 -10.41
N GLY A 79 -6.07 2.59 -10.39
CA GLY A 79 -7.43 2.50 -10.94
C GLY A 79 -7.91 3.85 -11.50
N GLU A 80 -9.22 4.02 -11.73
CA GLU A 80 -9.80 5.32 -12.08
C GLU A 80 -9.63 6.30 -10.91
N GLY A 81 -8.67 7.22 -11.02
CA GLY A 81 -8.46 8.29 -10.05
C GLY A 81 -7.23 8.16 -9.16
N GLY A 82 -6.51 7.03 -9.13
CA GLY A 82 -5.20 6.90 -8.48
C GLY A 82 -5.14 7.38 -7.02
N VAL A 83 -5.63 6.57 -6.08
CA VAL A 83 -5.61 6.93 -4.64
C VAL A 83 -4.24 6.61 -4.04
N GLU A 84 -3.70 7.56 -3.28
CA GLU A 84 -2.44 7.42 -2.55
C GLU A 84 -2.72 7.27 -1.05
N VAL A 85 -2.18 6.24 -0.40
CA VAL A 85 -2.39 5.96 1.03
C VAL A 85 -1.06 5.95 1.76
N PHE A 86 -0.94 6.79 2.79
CA PHE A 86 0.22 6.94 3.63
C PHE A 86 -0.04 6.30 5.00
N TYR A 87 0.89 5.48 5.48
CA TYR A 87 0.87 4.90 6.82
C TYR A 87 2.10 5.40 7.57
N PHE A 88 1.87 6.24 8.56
CA PHE A 88 2.89 6.89 9.36
C PHE A 88 3.32 6.01 10.55
N PRO A 89 4.56 6.19 11.07
CA PRO A 89 5.07 5.39 12.18
C PRO A 89 4.33 5.63 13.50
N ASP A 90 3.67 6.77 13.66
CA ASP A 90 2.85 7.09 14.83
C ASP A 90 1.48 6.40 14.84
N GLY A 91 1.15 5.66 13.77
CA GLY A 91 -0.13 4.97 13.58
C GLY A 91 -1.16 5.76 12.80
N GLN A 92 -0.88 7.02 12.42
CA GLN A 92 -1.76 7.79 11.55
C GLN A 92 -1.77 7.18 10.15
N THR A 93 -2.95 7.16 9.52
CA THR A 93 -3.11 6.77 8.11
C THR A 93 -3.83 7.87 7.35
N GLU A 94 -3.36 8.22 6.15
CA GLU A 94 -4.03 9.20 5.29
C GLU A 94 -4.27 8.62 3.90
N ALA A 95 -5.44 8.87 3.31
CA ALA A 95 -5.71 8.58 1.91
C ALA A 95 -5.98 9.86 1.13
N HIS A 96 -5.23 10.11 0.07
CA HIS A 96 -5.29 11.30 -0.77
C HIS A 96 -5.99 10.93 -2.07
N HIS A 97 -7.10 11.62 -2.34
CA HIS A 97 -7.95 11.38 -3.50
C HIS A 97 -7.84 12.57 -4.45
N PRO A 98 -7.31 12.37 -5.67
CA PRO A 98 -7.20 13.43 -6.66
C PRO A 98 -8.55 14.11 -6.95
N GLY A 99 -8.66 15.38 -6.53
CA GLY A 99 -9.84 16.21 -6.79
C GLY A 99 -11.01 16.06 -5.80
N TRP A 100 -10.92 15.19 -4.80
CA TRP A 100 -11.98 15.02 -3.78
C TRP A 100 -11.54 15.47 -2.37
N GLY A 101 -10.23 15.39 -2.08
CA GLY A 101 -9.68 15.77 -0.78
C GLY A 101 -8.88 14.63 -0.18
N LYS A 102 -8.76 14.62 1.15
CA LYS A 102 -8.07 13.54 1.87
C LYS A 102 -8.88 13.03 3.05
N GLU A 103 -8.65 11.77 3.36
CA GLU A 103 -9.19 11.09 4.53
C GLU A 103 -8.04 10.87 5.52
N ILE A 104 -8.33 10.94 6.81
CA ILE A 104 -7.35 10.79 7.88
C ILE A 104 -7.94 9.86 8.95
N MET A 105 -7.20 8.80 9.29
CA MET A 105 -7.43 7.95 10.45
C MET A 105 -6.31 8.22 11.46
N TYR A 106 -6.67 8.75 12.62
CA TYR A 106 -5.72 9.05 13.68
C TYR A 106 -5.46 7.82 14.56
N PRO A 107 -4.31 7.77 15.27
CA PRO A 107 -3.98 6.64 16.16
C PRO A 107 -4.96 6.43 17.32
N ASP A 108 -5.68 7.49 17.72
CA ASP A 108 -6.70 7.46 18.76
C ASP A 108 -8.06 6.94 18.27
N GLY A 109 -8.18 6.62 16.98
CA GLY A 109 -9.39 6.14 16.33
C GLY A 109 -10.28 7.25 15.77
N LEU A 110 -9.93 8.53 15.93
CA LEU A 110 -10.64 9.63 15.29
C LEU A 110 -10.48 9.55 13.77
N MET A 111 -11.55 9.87 13.04
CA MET A 111 -11.56 9.82 11.57
C MET A 111 -12.07 11.14 11.01
N ARG A 112 -11.38 11.68 10.01
CA ARG A 112 -11.73 12.94 9.36
C ARG A 112 -11.64 12.87 7.85
N VAL A 113 -12.46 13.68 7.19
CA VAL A 113 -12.32 14.05 5.78
C VAL A 113 -11.96 15.52 5.72
N VAL A 114 -10.93 15.85 4.95
CA VAL A 114 -10.53 17.21 4.60
C VAL A 114 -10.89 17.43 3.13
N THR A 115 -11.85 18.32 2.87
CA THR A 115 -12.30 18.62 1.51
C THR A 115 -11.28 19.46 0.76
N THR A 116 -11.44 19.61 -0.56
CA THR A 116 -10.59 20.49 -1.39
C THR A 116 -10.63 21.96 -0.95
N ASP A 117 -11.71 22.37 -0.27
CA ASP A 117 -11.89 23.71 0.27
C ASP A 117 -11.21 23.89 1.66
N GLY A 118 -10.60 22.83 2.18
CA GLY A 118 -9.91 22.82 3.47
C GLY A 118 -10.83 22.63 4.68
N GLU A 119 -12.10 22.29 4.45
CA GLU A 119 -13.04 22.01 5.53
C GLU A 119 -12.79 20.62 6.11
N GLU A 120 -12.68 20.52 7.44
CA GLU A 120 -12.49 19.24 8.13
C GLU A 120 -13.80 18.78 8.77
N VAL A 121 -14.22 17.57 8.43
CA VAL A 121 -15.43 16.95 8.95
C VAL A 121 -15.06 15.64 9.62
N GLU A 122 -15.51 15.45 10.86
CA GLU A 122 -15.41 14.16 11.56
C GLU A 122 -16.39 13.17 10.94
N VAL A 123 -15.92 11.96 10.68
CA VAL A 123 -16.70 10.90 9.99
C VAL A 123 -16.62 9.58 10.75
N THR A 124 -17.50 8.64 10.39
CA THR A 124 -17.42 7.26 10.90
C THR A 124 -16.66 6.37 9.92
N GLN A 125 -16.23 5.19 10.40
CA GLN A 125 -15.50 4.23 9.57
C GLN A 125 -16.25 3.84 8.29
N GLU A 126 -17.58 3.74 8.35
CA GLU A 126 -18.40 3.39 7.19
C GLU A 126 -18.36 4.47 6.10
N MET A 127 -18.11 5.72 6.47
CA MET A 127 -18.05 6.84 5.53
C MET A 127 -16.70 6.95 4.81
N LEU A 128 -15.67 6.22 5.29
CA LEU A 128 -14.35 6.22 4.67
C LEU A 128 -14.33 5.38 3.40
N SER A 129 -13.46 5.77 2.46
CA SER A 129 -13.18 5.00 1.27
C SER A 129 -12.58 3.63 1.62
N TRP A 130 -12.66 2.71 0.67
CA TRP A 130 -12.03 1.39 0.82
C TRP A 130 -10.51 1.48 0.95
N ALA A 131 -9.89 2.55 0.43
CA ALA A 131 -8.44 2.67 0.26
C ALA A 131 -7.73 2.90 1.59
N ILE A 132 -8.25 3.81 2.42
CA ILE A 132 -7.69 4.09 3.75
C ILE A 132 -7.89 2.91 4.73
N GLN A 133 -8.87 2.05 4.45
CA GLN A 133 -9.16 0.86 5.25
C GLN A 133 -8.24 -0.32 4.91
N GLN A 134 -7.36 -0.19 3.92
CA GLN A 134 -6.38 -1.23 3.63
C GLN A 134 -5.35 -1.34 4.76
N PRO A 135 -4.88 -2.55 5.08
CA PRO A 135 -3.88 -2.72 6.12
C PRO A 135 -2.54 -2.11 5.68
N LYS A 136 -1.78 -1.57 6.66
CA LYS A 136 -0.36 -1.20 6.47
C LYS A 136 0.39 -2.37 5.82
N PRO A 137 1.12 -2.16 4.71
CA PRO A 137 1.90 -3.21 4.08
C PRO A 137 2.92 -3.81 5.04
N ARG A 138 3.14 -5.12 4.92
CA ARG A 138 4.11 -5.86 5.74
C ARG A 138 5.08 -6.61 4.85
N VAL A 139 6.34 -6.60 5.25
CA VAL A 139 7.42 -7.37 4.62
C VAL A 139 7.93 -8.30 5.71
N ASP A 140 7.82 -9.61 5.51
CA ASP A 140 8.32 -10.60 6.47
C ASP A 140 9.80 -10.30 6.80
N GLY A 141 10.11 -10.15 8.09
CA GLY A 141 11.45 -9.80 8.58
C GLY A 141 11.72 -8.29 8.73
N LEU A 142 10.76 -7.42 8.42
CA LEU A 142 10.70 -6.02 8.86
C LEU A 142 9.55 -5.88 9.86
N ASP A 143 9.66 -6.58 10.98
CA ASP A 143 8.72 -6.40 12.08
C ASP A 143 8.97 -5.03 12.72
N ASP A 144 7.88 -4.39 13.18
CA ASP A 144 7.87 -3.06 13.80
C ASP A 144 8.77 -2.96 15.07
N ASP A 145 9.38 -4.07 15.52
CA ASP A 145 10.29 -4.19 16.67
C ASP A 145 11.79 -3.97 16.32
N ALA A 146 12.13 -3.61 15.07
CA ALA A 146 13.51 -3.40 14.63
C ALA A 146 13.92 -1.91 14.47
N LEU A 147 13.13 -0.96 15.00
CA LEU A 147 13.48 0.47 15.09
C LEU A 147 13.76 0.89 16.54
#